data_AF-E0UUE5-F1
#
_entry.id   AF-E0UUE5-F1
#
_cell.length_a   1.000
_cell.length_b   1.000
_cell.length_c   1.000
_cell.angle_alpha   90.00
_cell.angle_beta   90.00
_cell.angle_gamma   90.00
#
_symmetry.space_group_name_H-M   'P 1'
#
loop_
_entity.id
_entity.type
_entity.pdbx_description
1 polymer ?
#
loop_
_entity_poly.entity_id
_entity_poly.type
_entity_poly.pdbx_seq_one_letter_code
_entity_poly.pdbx_strand_id
1 'polypeptide(L)'
;MKRAGFTMIELIFVIVILGILAAVAIPKLAATRDDAKVSSELTNLSTCIGDAGSAFTATGTEDNTSAACGALKCFTITLGTTTDGNVTIASGGTDNGTAYCTDAQNKATAKGLIAVHQFGGAKVTY
;
A
#
# COMPACT_ATOMS: atom_id res chain seq x y z
N MET A 1 53.47 24.72 4.19
CA MET A 1 52.22 24.01 4.57
C MET A 1 52.31 22.58 4.05
N LYS A 2 52.42 21.57 4.93
CA LYS A 2 52.39 20.15 4.51
C LYS A 2 50.94 19.76 4.27
N ARG A 3 50.57 19.48 3.01
CA ARG A 3 49.33 18.79 2.68
C ARG A 3 49.53 17.32 3.03
N ALA A 4 48.88 16.85 4.09
CA ALA A 4 48.75 15.42 4.34
C ALA A 4 47.77 14.88 3.29
N GLY A 5 48.30 14.19 2.28
CA GLY A 5 47.48 13.48 1.30
C GLY A 5 46.97 12.18 1.91
N PHE A 6 45.70 11.86 1.65
CA PHE A 6 45.12 10.55 1.95
C PHE A 6 45.90 9.48 1.19
N THR A 7 46.28 8.40 1.86
CA THR A 7 47.08 7.34 1.25
C THR A 7 46.21 6.46 0.35
N MET A 8 46.81 5.86 -0.69
CA MET A 8 46.06 4.93 -1.56
C MET A 8 45.54 3.72 -0.77
N ILE A 9 46.26 3.28 0.26
CA ILE A 9 45.85 2.13 1.08
C ILE A 9 44.61 2.44 1.94
N GLU A 10 44.49 3.67 2.47
CA GLU A 10 43.28 4.09 3.19
C GLU A 10 42.06 4.09 2.26
N LEU A 11 42.23 4.51 1.01
CA LEU A 11 41.13 4.53 0.03
C LEU A 11 40.67 3.10 -0.30
N ILE A 12 41.61 2.17 -0.48
CA ILE A 12 41.30 0.75 -0.73
C ILE A 12 40.56 0.13 0.46
N PHE A 13 40.96 0.43 1.70
CA PHE A 13 40.29 -0.13 2.88
C PHE A 13 38.84 0.36 3.01
N VAL A 14 38.60 1.63 2.70
CA VAL A 14 37.24 2.22 2.72
C VAL A 14 36.32 1.54 1.70
N ILE A 15 36.77 1.35 0.45
CA ILE A 15 35.92 0.71 -0.57
C ILE A 15 35.63 -0.76 -0.24
N VAL A 16 36.57 -1.47 0.40
CA VAL A 16 36.36 -2.87 0.82
C VAL A 16 35.30 -2.94 1.91
N ILE A 17 35.38 -2.06 2.92
CA ILE A 17 34.36 -2.01 3.99
C ILE A 17 32.99 -1.65 3.41
N LEU A 18 32.91 -0.60 2.57
CA LEU A 18 31.66 -0.21 1.93
C LEU A 18 31.09 -1.33 1.05
N GLY A 19 31.95 -2.10 0.37
CA GLY A 19 31.55 -3.27 -0.42
C GLY A 19 30.87 -4.35 0.43
N ILE A 20 31.46 -4.70 1.57
CA ILE A 20 30.90 -5.70 2.49
C ILE A 20 29.57 -5.21 3.09
N LEU A 21 29.52 -3.96 3.55
CA LEU A 21 28.31 -3.39 4.14
C LEU A 21 27.18 -3.31 3.11
N ALA A 22 27.49 -2.91 1.86
CA ALA A 22 26.51 -2.84 0.79
C ALA A 22 25.93 -4.21 0.44
N ALA A 23 26.77 -5.25 0.38
CA ALA A 23 26.33 -6.61 0.05
C ALA A 23 25.27 -7.15 1.03
N VAL A 24 25.35 -6.80 2.31
CA VAL A 24 24.37 -7.23 3.32
C VAL A 24 23.21 -6.25 3.45
N ALA A 25 23.47 -4.95 3.36
CA ALA A 25 22.45 -3.93 3.57
C ALA A 25 21.42 -3.85 2.43
N ILE A 26 21.85 -3.94 1.17
CA ILE A 26 20.97 -3.82 -0.01
C ILE A 26 19.82 -4.85 0.00
N PRO A 27 20.07 -6.17 0.13
CA PRO A 27 18.97 -7.14 0.11
C PRO A 27 18.01 -6.96 1.29
N LYS A 28 18.54 -6.63 2.48
CA LYS A 28 17.72 -6.39 3.68
C LYS A 28 16.82 -5.17 3.51
N LEU A 29 17.37 -4.06 2.99
CA LEU A 29 16.62 -2.84 2.73
C LEU A 29 15.54 -3.04 1.66
N ALA A 30 15.81 -3.85 0.63
CA ALA A 30 14.81 -4.18 -0.39
C ALA A 30 13.60 -4.89 0.23
N ALA A 31 13.83 -5.95 1.02
CA ALA A 31 12.75 -6.67 1.70
C ALA A 31 11.96 -5.77 2.66
N THR A 32 12.64 -4.97 3.49
CA THR A 32 11.97 -4.04 4.43
C THR A 32 11.14 -2.99 3.70
N ARG A 33 11.57 -2.53 2.52
CA ARG A 33 10.79 -1.58 1.71
C ARG A 33 9.52 -2.21 1.16
N ASP A 34 9.58 -3.47 0.71
CA ASP A 34 8.41 -4.17 0.19
C ASP A 34 7.42 -4.47 1.33
N ASP A 35 7.90 -4.91 2.50
CA ASP A 35 7.06 -5.07 3.70
C ASP A 35 6.38 -3.75 4.12
N ALA A 36 7.11 -2.63 4.06
CA ALA A 36 6.57 -1.31 4.37
C ALA A 36 5.47 -0.88 3.38
N LYS A 37 5.63 -1.18 2.09
CA LYS A 37 4.60 -0.93 1.08
C LYS A 37 3.36 -1.76 1.37
N VAL A 38 3.52 -3.06 1.63
CA VAL A 38 2.42 -3.96 1.95
C VAL A 38 1.64 -3.47 3.18
N SER A 39 2.34 -3.07 4.24
CA SER A 39 1.70 -2.52 5.45
C SER A 39 0.96 -1.20 5.19
N SER A 40 1.53 -0.32 4.37
CA SER A 40 0.91 0.95 3.99
C SER A 40 -0.35 0.72 3.17
N GLU A 41 -0.29 -0.14 2.15
CA GLU A 41 -1.43 -0.51 1.32
C GLU A 41 -2.58 -1.09 2.16
N LEU A 42 -2.27 -1.99 3.10
CA LEU A 42 -3.29 -2.61 3.94
C LEU A 42 -3.93 -1.62 4.91
N THR A 43 -3.14 -0.68 5.43
CA THR A 43 -3.63 0.41 6.29
C THR A 43 -4.53 1.35 5.49
N ASN A 44 -4.05 1.83 4.35
CA ASN A 44 -4.82 2.68 3.44
C ASN A 44 -6.12 2.01 3.00
N LEU A 45 -6.11 0.69 2.78
CA LEU A 45 -7.30 -0.06 2.40
C LEU A 45 -8.34 -0.04 3.52
N SER A 46 -7.91 -0.33 4.76
CA SER A 46 -8.81 -0.28 5.92
C SER A 46 -9.36 1.12 6.19
N THR A 47 -8.53 2.15 6.04
CA THR A 47 -8.94 3.55 6.16
C THR A 47 -9.92 3.92 5.06
N CYS A 48 -9.66 3.53 3.82
CA CYS A 48 -10.55 3.78 2.69
C CYS A 48 -11.94 3.14 2.89
N ILE A 49 -12.01 1.90 3.40
CA ILE A 49 -13.29 1.25 3.74
C ILE A 49 -14.02 2.06 4.81
N GLY A 50 -13.33 2.47 5.87
CA GLY A 50 -13.91 3.30 6.93
C GLY A 50 -14.41 4.66 6.43
N ASP A 51 -13.61 5.33 5.62
CA ASP A 51 -13.94 6.62 5.01
C ASP A 51 -15.18 6.48 4.12
N ALA A 52 -15.22 5.45 3.27
CA ALA A 52 -16.37 5.19 2.40
C ALA A 52 -17.66 4.94 3.19
N GLY A 53 -17.59 4.18 4.30
CA GLY A 53 -18.73 3.99 5.19
C GLY A 53 -19.16 5.27 5.91
N SER A 54 -18.20 6.11 6.30
CA SER A 54 -18.48 7.40 6.94
C SER A 54 -19.12 8.39 5.96
N ALA A 55 -18.65 8.44 4.71
CA ALA A 55 -19.21 9.24 3.64
C ALA A 55 -20.66 8.81 3.35
N PHE A 56 -20.89 7.51 3.21
CA PHE A 56 -22.24 6.98 3.01
C PHE A 56 -23.19 7.33 4.16
N THR A 57 -22.73 7.29 5.42
CA THR A 57 -23.56 7.68 6.57
C THR A 57 -23.87 9.18 6.58
N ALA A 58 -22.94 10.02 6.13
CA ALA A 58 -23.08 11.47 6.16
C ALA A 58 -23.92 12.03 5.00
N THR A 59 -23.76 11.49 3.78
CA THR A 59 -24.37 12.02 2.55
C THR A 59 -25.40 11.07 1.93
N GLY A 60 -25.40 9.80 2.34
CA GLY A 60 -26.20 8.75 1.71
C GLY A 60 -25.64 8.30 0.35
N THR A 61 -24.44 8.74 -0.03
CA THR A 61 -23.80 8.40 -1.31
C THR A 61 -22.50 7.64 -1.08
N GLU A 62 -22.23 6.65 -1.92
CA GLU A 62 -20.96 5.96 -1.90
C GLU A 62 -19.85 6.87 -2.43
N ASP A 63 -18.72 6.90 -1.73
CA ASP A 63 -17.56 7.70 -2.12
C ASP A 63 -16.28 6.87 -1.98
N ASN A 64 -15.39 7.04 -2.96
CA ASN A 64 -14.05 6.45 -2.96
C ASN A 64 -12.96 7.48 -3.29
N THR A 65 -13.27 8.76 -3.17
CA THR A 65 -12.36 9.86 -3.50
C THR A 65 -11.46 10.28 -2.34
N SER A 66 -11.55 9.59 -1.21
CA SER A 66 -10.66 9.80 -0.06
C SER A 66 -9.20 9.63 -0.43
N ALA A 67 -8.32 10.39 0.22
CA ALA A 67 -6.88 10.31 -0.02
C ALA A 67 -6.33 8.89 0.21
N ALA A 68 -6.87 8.17 1.20
CA ALA A 68 -6.51 6.77 1.47
C ALA A 68 -6.87 5.84 0.31
N CYS A 69 -8.04 6.03 -0.30
CA CYS A 69 -8.49 5.25 -1.45
C CYS A 69 -7.64 5.53 -2.71
N GLY A 70 -7.31 6.80 -2.97
CA GLY A 70 -6.46 7.19 -4.10
C GLY A 70 -4.98 6.78 -3.96
N ALA A 71 -4.53 6.51 -2.73
CA ALA A 71 -3.18 6.05 -2.45
C ALA A 71 -2.96 4.57 -2.82
N LEU A 72 -4.04 3.77 -2.92
CA LEU A 72 -3.95 2.33 -3.20
C LEU A 72 -3.39 2.07 -4.60
N LYS A 73 -2.51 1.07 -4.68
CA LYS A 73 -1.87 0.60 -5.92
C LYS A 73 -2.13 -0.87 -6.20
N CYS A 74 -2.47 -1.65 -5.18
CA CYS A 74 -2.67 -3.09 -5.26
C CYS A 74 -4.14 -3.54 -5.24
N PHE A 75 -5.08 -2.59 -5.22
CA PHE A 75 -6.51 -2.87 -5.17
C PHE A 75 -7.27 -1.98 -6.16
N THR A 76 -8.35 -2.50 -6.71
CA THR A 76 -9.37 -1.71 -7.39
C THR A 76 -10.58 -1.59 -6.50
N ILE A 77 -11.15 -0.40 -6.47
CA ILE A 77 -12.38 -0.15 -5.74
C ILE A 77 -13.46 0.24 -6.72
N THR A 78 -14.58 -0.46 -6.63
CA THR A 78 -15.74 -0.24 -7.49
C THR A 78 -16.91 0.12 -6.59
N LEU A 79 -17.48 1.30 -6.85
CA LEU A 79 -18.71 1.73 -6.23
C LEU A 79 -19.89 1.01 -6.90
N GLY A 80 -20.93 0.69 -6.12
CA GLY A 80 -22.19 0.17 -6.66
C GLY A 80 -22.84 1.14 -7.65
N THR A 81 -23.84 0.67 -8.39
CA THR A 81 -24.43 1.45 -9.49
C THR A 81 -25.35 2.58 -9.05
N THR A 82 -25.87 2.63 -7.82
CA THR A 82 -26.56 3.82 -7.25
C THR A 82 -27.04 3.55 -5.82
N THR A 83 -26.50 4.25 -4.80
CA THR A 83 -27.10 4.38 -3.44
C THR A 83 -27.40 3.06 -2.69
N ASP A 84 -26.76 1.97 -3.07
CA ASP A 84 -26.89 0.66 -2.42
C ASP A 84 -26.04 0.58 -1.14
N GLY A 85 -25.09 1.51 -0.98
CA GLY A 85 -24.15 1.53 0.13
C GLY A 85 -23.07 0.44 0.00
N ASN A 86 -22.86 -0.07 -1.20
CA ASN A 86 -21.91 -1.15 -1.47
C ASN A 86 -20.63 -0.61 -2.09
N VAL A 87 -19.50 -1.02 -1.51
CA VAL A 87 -18.15 -0.79 -2.04
C VAL A 87 -17.48 -2.14 -2.25
N THR A 88 -17.15 -2.44 -3.49
CA THR A 88 -16.48 -3.70 -3.84
C THR A 88 -14.97 -3.48 -3.91
N ILE A 89 -14.23 -4.21 -3.11
CA ILE A 89 -12.77 -4.26 -3.17
C ILE A 89 -12.37 -5.53 -3.90
N ALA A 90 -11.59 -5.36 -4.96
CA ALA A 90 -10.99 -6.47 -5.71
C ALA A 90 -9.47 -6.31 -5.77
N SER A 91 -8.78 -7.45 -5.90
CA SER A 91 -7.37 -7.48 -6.29
C SER A 91 -7.20 -6.81 -7.65
N GLY A 92 -6.31 -5.82 -7.75
CA GLY A 92 -6.13 -5.07 -8.99
C GLY A 92 -5.23 -3.86 -8.77
N GLY A 93 -5.45 -2.77 -9.50
CA GLY A 93 -4.73 -1.52 -9.32
C GLY A 93 -3.54 -1.36 -10.27
N THR A 94 -2.81 -0.26 -10.10
CA THR A 94 -1.78 0.20 -11.04
C THR A 94 -0.53 -0.67 -11.04
N ASP A 95 -0.23 -1.30 -9.89
CA ASP A 95 0.96 -2.13 -9.70
C ASP A 95 0.62 -3.64 -9.64
N ASN A 96 -0.55 -4.01 -10.17
CA ASN A 96 -1.02 -5.39 -10.16
C ASN A 96 -0.01 -6.32 -10.86
N GLY A 97 0.24 -7.49 -10.29
CA GLY A 97 1.22 -8.47 -10.78
C GLY A 97 2.66 -8.26 -10.27
N THR A 98 2.93 -7.20 -9.51
CA THR A 98 4.18 -7.11 -8.74
C THR A 98 4.19 -8.08 -7.55
N ALA A 99 5.38 -8.50 -7.12
CA ALA A 99 5.53 -9.41 -5.98
C ALA A 99 4.93 -8.83 -4.69
N TYR A 100 5.15 -7.53 -4.44
CA TYR A 100 4.62 -6.87 -3.25
C TYR A 100 3.08 -6.73 -3.28
N CYS A 101 2.46 -6.44 -4.45
CA CYS A 101 1.01 -6.41 -4.54
C CYS A 101 0.39 -7.80 -4.37
N THR A 102 1.04 -8.85 -4.85
CA THR A 102 0.58 -10.23 -4.64
C THR A 102 0.56 -10.55 -3.14
N ASP A 103 1.61 -10.19 -2.39
CA ASP A 103 1.64 -10.36 -0.93
C ASP A 103 0.58 -9.50 -0.20
N ALA A 104 0.42 -8.23 -0.60
CA ALA A 104 -0.60 -7.35 -0.04
C ALA A 104 -2.03 -7.90 -0.26
N GLN A 105 -2.32 -8.40 -1.46
CA GLN A 105 -3.60 -9.01 -1.80
C GLN A 105 -3.83 -10.30 -1.03
N ASN A 106 -2.83 -11.18 -0.89
CA ASN A 106 -2.95 -12.40 -0.08
C ASN A 106 -3.26 -12.08 1.39
N LYS A 107 -2.57 -11.09 1.97
CA LYS A 107 -2.81 -10.62 3.33
C LYS A 107 -4.19 -9.96 3.48
N ALA A 108 -4.64 -9.20 2.49
CA ALA A 108 -5.97 -8.60 2.47
C ALA A 108 -7.08 -9.66 2.38
N THR A 109 -6.90 -10.68 1.54
CA THR A 109 -7.81 -11.83 1.43
C THR A 109 -7.90 -12.59 2.74
N ALA A 110 -6.76 -12.86 3.40
CA ALA A 110 -6.74 -13.51 4.71
C ALA A 110 -7.46 -12.70 5.80
N LYS A 111 -7.54 -11.37 5.65
CA LYS A 111 -8.30 -10.48 6.53
C LYS A 111 -9.74 -10.23 6.09
N GLY A 112 -10.19 -10.86 4.99
CA GLY A 112 -11.53 -10.63 4.43
C GLY A 112 -11.77 -9.22 3.90
N LEU A 113 -10.70 -8.47 3.57
CA LEU A 113 -10.81 -7.09 3.07
C LEU A 113 -11.14 -7.03 1.58
N ILE A 114 -10.78 -8.07 0.81
CA ILE A 114 -11.18 -8.22 -0.59
C ILE A 114 -12.59 -8.82 -0.62
N ALA A 115 -13.57 -7.96 -0.48
CA ALA A 115 -14.98 -8.32 -0.41
C ALA A 115 -15.85 -7.14 -0.85
N VAL A 116 -17.15 -7.40 -0.97
CA VAL A 116 -18.15 -6.34 -1.00
C VAL A 116 -18.40 -5.90 0.43
N HIS A 117 -18.11 -4.63 0.72
CA HIS A 117 -18.42 -3.98 1.99
C HIS A 117 -19.72 -3.22 1.84
N GLN A 118 -20.72 -3.63 2.61
CA GLN A 118 -22.05 -3.05 2.59
C GLN A 118 -22.23 -2.17 3.85
N PHE A 119 -22.44 -0.88 3.64
CA PHE A 119 -22.63 0.13 4.70
C PHE A 119 -24.10 0.52 4.90
N GLY A 120 -24.99 0.16 3.96
CA GLY A 120 -26.42 0.43 4.01
C GLY A 120 -27.27 -0.80 3.69
N GLY A 121 -28.51 -0.85 4.18
CA GLY A 121 -29.54 -1.73 3.64
C GLY A 121 -30.21 -1.08 2.43
N ALA A 122 -30.67 -1.87 1.45
CA ALA A 122 -31.39 -1.39 0.28
C ALA A 122 -32.39 -0.30 0.69
N LYS A 123 -32.24 0.93 0.17
CA LYS A 123 -33.27 1.95 0.33
C LYS A 123 -34.58 1.32 -0.14
N VAL A 124 -35.55 1.16 0.77
CA VAL A 124 -36.93 0.93 0.35
C VAL A 124 -37.33 2.19 -0.40
N THR A 125 -37.32 2.11 -1.72
CA THR A 125 -37.84 3.15 -2.60
C THR A 125 -39.36 3.04 -2.47
N TYR A 126 -39.99 4.03 -1.83
CA TYR A 126 -41.44 4.16 -1.86
C TYR A 126 -41.90 4.54 -3.26
#